data_AF-A0A660L4N1-F1
#
_entry.id   AF-A0A660L4N1-F1
#
_cell.length_a   1.000
_cell.length_b   1.000
_cell.length_c   1.000
_cell.angle_alpha   90.00
_cell.angle_beta   90.00
_cell.angle_gamma   90.00
#
_symmetry.space_group_name_H-M   'P 1'
#
loop_
_entity.id
_entity.type
_entity.pdbx_description
1 polymer ?
#
loop_
_entity_poly.entity_id
_entity_poly.type
_entity_poly.pdbx_seq_one_letter_code
_entity_poly.pdbx_strand_id
1 'polypeptide(L)'
;MVVSTHLQRLSAYAALLGEALGEDADILRVASRLHDVGMAGTADTALTKPGPLTRDERREMQEHAELGHAMLKGSGIDVLDAAAEIALTHHERWDGTGYPRRLEGEDIPLAGRILAVADAFDAMTTDRVYRPAGTVEEAVDALRAERNRQFDARVVDAFLDRLDQVRAILAEFPAPAEAPDPARDGDGAPMTLQAAAATLAISPSRLRRWADEGRISAVRTAGGHRRFPLEAVRRLATERGVRPNVRPVEPPEEPLPVLAQQLRGYGAQMVSAASTAVYREGPQGWFASELAHEDLREWLGTLQTAAERGDYAPALQASDALMKRAHSHAASLLERHAFLERFGQVAVRALVRAGAARTEIAYTRRLFTALQQGLLEKRG
;
A
#
# COMPACT_ATOMS: atom_id res chain seq x y z
N MET A 1 15.61 -8.88 3.93
CA MET A 1 14.98 -7.95 2.97
C MET A 1 14.62 -8.80 1.76
N VAL A 2 13.36 -9.23 1.66
CA VAL A 2 12.91 -10.05 0.53
C VAL A 2 12.51 -9.05 -0.56
N VAL A 3 13.28 -8.98 -1.65
CA VAL A 3 12.86 -8.25 -2.85
C VAL A 3 11.68 -9.03 -3.43
N SER A 4 10.59 -8.34 -3.79
CA SER A 4 9.43 -8.99 -4.41
C SER A 4 9.86 -9.76 -5.67
N THR A 5 9.38 -11.00 -5.84
CA THR A 5 9.73 -11.82 -7.02
C THR A 5 9.27 -11.16 -8.32
N HIS A 6 8.22 -10.34 -8.27
CA HIS A 6 7.79 -9.47 -9.37
C HIS A 6 8.88 -8.51 -9.82
N LEU A 7 9.52 -7.80 -8.89
CA LEU A 7 10.61 -6.86 -9.25
C LEU A 7 11.84 -7.60 -9.78
N GLN A 8 12.09 -8.84 -9.36
CA GLN A 8 13.17 -9.66 -9.89
C GLN A 8 12.89 -10.09 -11.34
N ARG A 9 11.67 -10.56 -11.62
CA ARG A 9 11.25 -10.94 -12.97
C ARG A 9 11.23 -9.75 -13.92
N LEU A 10 10.61 -8.63 -13.54
CA LEU A 10 10.59 -7.41 -14.33
C LEU A 10 12.00 -6.93 -14.68
N SER A 11 12.89 -6.91 -13.68
CA SER A 11 14.29 -6.54 -13.85
C SER A 11 15.02 -7.42 -14.86
N ALA A 12 14.75 -8.74 -14.84
CA ALA A 12 15.36 -9.68 -15.77
C ALA A 12 14.75 -9.58 -17.18
N TYR A 13 13.43 -9.45 -17.30
CA TYR A 13 12.76 -9.26 -18.60
C TYR A 13 13.21 -7.95 -19.27
N ALA A 14 13.24 -6.84 -18.54
CA ALA A 14 13.64 -5.55 -19.08
C ALA A 14 15.10 -5.57 -19.57
N ALA A 15 16.01 -6.20 -18.82
CA ALA A 15 17.39 -6.35 -19.25
C ALA A 15 17.52 -7.22 -20.52
N LEU A 16 16.81 -8.35 -20.55
CA LEU A 16 16.79 -9.28 -21.69
C LEU A 16 16.28 -8.63 -22.98
N LEU A 17 15.22 -7.81 -22.86
CA LEU A 17 14.67 -7.05 -23.99
C LEU A 17 15.53 -5.85 -24.35
N GLY A 18 16.15 -5.20 -23.37
CA GLY A 18 17.07 -4.10 -23.59
C GLY A 18 18.25 -4.51 -24.46
N GLU A 19 18.91 -5.60 -24.08
CA GLU A 19 20.01 -6.19 -24.86
C GLU A 19 19.57 -6.53 -26.30
N ALA A 20 18.34 -7.03 -26.46
CA ALA A 20 17.78 -7.36 -27.77
C ALA A 20 17.62 -6.16 -28.71
N LEU A 21 17.31 -5.01 -28.14
CA LEU A 21 16.87 -3.81 -28.84
C LEU A 21 17.94 -2.71 -28.86
N GLY A 22 19.11 -2.98 -28.28
CA GLY A 22 20.26 -2.07 -28.28
C GLY A 22 20.25 -1.04 -27.14
N GLU A 23 19.46 -1.27 -26.09
CA GLU A 23 19.46 -0.45 -24.86
C GLU A 23 20.47 -1.01 -23.83
N ASP A 24 20.86 -0.16 -22.88
CA ASP A 24 21.73 -0.59 -21.77
C ASP A 24 20.96 -1.50 -20.80
N ALA A 25 21.27 -2.80 -20.88
CA ALA A 25 20.64 -3.83 -20.08
C ALA A 25 20.88 -3.67 -18.58
N ASP A 26 22.02 -3.13 -18.16
CA ASP A 26 22.34 -2.93 -16.74
C ASP A 26 21.56 -1.74 -16.16
N ILE A 27 21.42 -0.67 -16.93
CA ILE A 27 20.55 0.46 -16.59
C ILE A 27 19.10 -0.01 -16.48
N LEU A 28 18.56 -0.70 -17.49
CA LEU A 28 17.18 -1.19 -17.48
C LEU A 28 16.91 -2.18 -16.35
N ARG A 29 17.90 -3.02 -16.01
CA ARG A 29 17.79 -3.97 -14.89
C ARG A 29 17.50 -3.24 -13.57
N VAL A 30 18.11 -2.10 -13.34
CA VAL A 30 17.94 -1.32 -12.10
C VAL A 30 16.74 -0.39 -12.20
N ALA A 31 16.63 0.36 -13.31
CA ALA A 31 15.61 1.39 -13.51
C ALA A 31 14.18 0.84 -13.49
N SER A 32 13.94 -0.32 -14.12
CA SER A 32 12.63 -0.99 -14.15
C SER A 32 12.04 -1.28 -12.76
N ARG A 33 12.88 -1.46 -11.73
CA ARG A 33 12.43 -1.76 -10.36
C ARG A 33 11.74 -0.58 -9.68
N LEU A 34 11.89 0.62 -10.25
CA LEU A 34 11.36 1.87 -9.72
C LEU A 34 10.13 2.38 -10.47
N HIS A 35 9.59 1.62 -11.43
CA HIS A 35 8.47 2.07 -12.27
C HIS A 35 7.24 2.50 -11.46
N ASP A 36 6.92 1.75 -10.40
CA ASP A 36 5.80 2.00 -9.49
C ASP A 36 6.18 2.82 -8.25
N VAL A 37 7.35 3.48 -8.20
CA VAL A 37 7.77 4.22 -7.00
C VAL A 37 6.79 5.34 -6.63
N GLY A 38 6.11 5.91 -7.62
CA GLY A 38 5.09 6.94 -7.42
C GLY A 38 3.82 6.45 -6.71
N MET A 39 3.61 5.13 -6.62
CA MET A 39 2.50 4.54 -5.84
C MET A 39 2.64 4.86 -4.35
N ALA A 40 3.85 5.18 -3.87
CA ALA A 40 4.06 5.68 -2.51
C ALA A 40 3.42 7.07 -2.26
N GLY A 41 3.06 7.79 -3.32
CA GLY A 41 2.39 9.09 -3.28
C GLY A 41 0.89 9.06 -3.59
N THR A 42 0.35 7.95 -4.10
CA THR A 42 -1.10 7.80 -4.36
C THR A 42 -1.87 7.48 -3.08
N ALA A 43 -3.11 7.97 -2.93
CA ALA A 43 -3.88 7.75 -1.71
C ALA A 43 -4.21 6.27 -1.46
N ASP A 44 -4.06 5.83 -0.20
CA ASP A 44 -4.31 4.46 0.24
C ASP A 44 -5.71 3.93 -0.14
N THR A 45 -6.70 4.82 -0.27
CA THR A 45 -8.09 4.46 -0.61
C THR A 45 -8.25 3.91 -2.01
N ALA A 46 -7.44 4.32 -2.99
CA ALA A 46 -7.47 3.75 -4.34
C ALA A 46 -6.64 2.46 -4.42
N LEU A 47 -5.53 2.38 -3.67
CA LEU A 47 -4.62 1.24 -3.64
C LEU A 47 -5.19 0.00 -2.94
N THR A 48 -6.04 0.20 -1.94
CA THR A 48 -6.55 -0.89 -1.07
C THR A 48 -8.02 -1.24 -1.33
N LYS A 49 -8.64 -0.65 -2.37
CA LYS A 49 -10.07 -0.84 -2.65
C LYS A 49 -10.38 -2.25 -3.19
N PRO A 50 -11.25 -3.03 -2.52
CA PRO A 50 -11.78 -4.26 -3.07
C PRO A 50 -12.90 -3.93 -4.08
N GLY A 51 -12.56 -3.94 -5.38
CA GLY A 51 -13.52 -3.75 -6.47
C GLY A 51 -13.02 -2.81 -7.58
N PRO A 52 -13.80 -2.61 -8.65
CA PRO A 52 -13.41 -1.72 -9.73
C PRO A 52 -13.27 -0.29 -9.23
N LEU A 53 -12.18 0.37 -9.64
CA LEU A 53 -11.97 1.80 -9.40
C LEU A 53 -13.05 2.61 -10.12
N THR A 54 -13.58 3.61 -9.42
CA THR A 54 -14.37 4.68 -10.02
C THR A 54 -13.50 5.48 -10.99
N ARG A 55 -14.13 6.35 -11.79
CA ARG A 55 -13.38 7.19 -12.74
C ARG A 55 -12.37 8.09 -12.03
N ASP A 56 -12.74 8.64 -10.87
CA ASP A 56 -11.88 9.56 -10.12
C ASP A 56 -10.74 8.82 -9.42
N GLU A 57 -11.04 7.66 -8.79
CA GLU A 57 -10.00 6.79 -8.21
C GLU A 57 -9.04 6.24 -9.27
N ARG A 58 -9.54 5.96 -10.48
CA ARG A 58 -8.69 5.56 -11.60
C ARG A 58 -7.79 6.72 -12.04
N ARG A 59 -8.31 7.94 -12.08
CA ARG A 59 -7.51 9.13 -12.39
C ARG A 59 -6.42 9.34 -11.34
N GLU A 60 -6.76 9.23 -10.06
CA GLU A 60 -5.82 9.30 -8.95
C GLU A 60 -4.76 8.19 -9.01
N MET A 61 -5.16 6.95 -9.35
CA MET A 61 -4.22 5.85 -9.55
C MET A 61 -3.24 6.14 -10.69
N GLN A 62 -3.71 6.73 -11.79
CA GLN A 62 -2.87 7.07 -12.94
C GLN A 62 -1.81 8.13 -12.62
N GLU A 63 -1.98 8.91 -11.54
CA GLU A 63 -1.03 9.94 -11.13
C GLU A 63 0.30 9.34 -10.63
N HIS A 64 0.37 8.05 -10.28
CA HIS A 64 1.62 7.41 -9.86
C HIS A 64 2.74 7.54 -10.90
N ALA A 65 2.39 7.55 -12.20
CA ALA A 65 3.36 7.68 -13.27
C ALA A 65 4.03 9.06 -13.25
N GLU A 66 3.24 10.12 -13.09
CA GLU A 66 3.77 11.49 -12.98
C GLU A 66 4.51 11.73 -11.67
N LEU A 67 4.00 11.17 -10.56
CA LEU A 67 4.65 11.23 -9.25
C LEU A 67 5.99 10.51 -9.26
N GLY A 68 6.06 9.30 -9.79
CA GLY A 68 7.29 8.52 -9.90
C GLY A 68 8.34 9.25 -10.74
N HIS A 69 7.92 9.81 -11.88
CA HIS A 69 8.77 10.66 -12.70
C HIS A 69 9.29 11.89 -11.92
N ALA A 70 8.41 12.59 -11.21
CA ALA A 70 8.78 13.77 -10.43
C ALA A 70 9.77 13.45 -9.29
N MET A 71 9.66 12.26 -8.67
CA MET A 71 10.56 11.80 -7.62
C MET A 71 11.97 11.46 -8.13
N LEU A 72 12.10 11.04 -9.39
CA LEU A 72 13.34 10.49 -9.94
C LEU A 72 14.08 11.44 -10.89
N LYS A 73 13.36 12.37 -11.55
CA LYS A 73 13.93 13.25 -12.58
C LYS A 73 14.96 14.24 -12.03
N GLY A 74 15.88 14.65 -12.89
CA GLY A 74 16.82 15.75 -12.62
C GLY A 74 17.96 15.37 -11.68
N SER A 75 18.24 14.07 -11.57
CA SER A 75 19.34 13.54 -10.76
C SER A 75 20.70 13.69 -11.42
N GLY A 76 20.75 13.67 -12.77
CA GLY A 76 21.99 13.62 -13.55
C GLY A 76 22.70 12.27 -13.46
N ILE A 77 22.02 11.23 -12.95
CA ILE A 77 22.52 9.86 -12.86
C ILE A 77 21.70 9.03 -13.86
N ASP A 78 22.38 8.47 -14.86
CA ASP A 78 21.76 7.77 -16.00
C ASP A 78 20.68 6.76 -15.58
N VAL A 79 20.93 5.98 -14.53
CA VAL A 79 19.97 4.98 -14.04
C VAL A 79 18.68 5.58 -13.46
N LEU A 80 18.78 6.73 -12.79
CA LEU A 80 17.63 7.42 -12.20
C LEU A 80 16.87 8.21 -13.26
N ASP A 81 17.57 8.77 -14.25
CA ASP A 81 16.94 9.46 -15.37
C ASP A 81 16.18 8.45 -16.26
N ALA A 82 16.76 7.27 -16.53
CA ALA A 82 16.05 6.15 -17.16
C ALA A 82 14.85 5.66 -16.32
N ALA A 83 15.00 5.58 -14.99
CA ALA A 83 13.90 5.20 -14.11
C ALA A 83 12.76 6.23 -14.11
N ALA A 84 13.09 7.53 -14.18
CA ALA A 84 12.12 8.60 -14.29
C ALA A 84 11.34 8.51 -15.61
N GLU A 85 12.03 8.22 -16.71
CA GLU A 85 11.42 8.03 -18.03
C GLU A 85 10.47 6.83 -18.04
N ILE A 86 10.93 5.69 -17.52
CA ILE A 86 10.13 4.47 -17.37
C ILE A 86 8.89 4.71 -16.52
N ALA A 87 9.03 5.32 -15.35
CA ALA A 87 7.91 5.61 -14.45
C ALA A 87 6.83 6.44 -15.15
N LEU A 88 7.24 7.43 -15.96
CA LEU A 88 6.31 8.27 -16.71
C LEU A 88 5.60 7.53 -17.85
N THR A 89 6.26 6.56 -18.50
CA THR A 89 5.86 6.11 -19.84
C THR A 89 5.46 4.64 -19.94
N HIS A 90 5.66 3.83 -18.91
CA HIS A 90 5.35 2.38 -18.96
C HIS A 90 3.85 2.04 -19.09
N HIS A 91 2.97 3.03 -18.91
CA HIS A 91 1.53 2.91 -19.16
C HIS A 91 1.03 3.65 -20.41
N GLU A 92 1.94 4.24 -21.19
CA GLU A 92 1.62 4.72 -22.52
C GLU A 92 1.32 3.53 -23.43
N ARG A 93 0.44 3.77 -24.41
CA ARG A 93 0.01 2.75 -25.36
C ARG A 93 0.46 3.18 -26.75
N TRP A 94 0.92 2.22 -27.54
CA TRP A 94 1.41 2.49 -28.90
C TRP A 94 0.41 3.27 -29.76
N ASP A 95 -0.90 3.04 -29.57
CA ASP A 95 -2.02 3.71 -30.23
C ASP A 95 -2.39 5.10 -29.67
N GLY A 96 -1.63 5.65 -28.71
CA GLY A 96 -1.88 6.97 -28.11
C GLY A 96 -3.03 7.00 -27.08
N THR A 97 -3.65 5.85 -26.76
CA THR A 97 -4.77 5.80 -25.80
C THR A 97 -4.34 5.55 -24.35
N GLY A 98 -3.03 5.57 -24.10
CA GLY A 98 -2.43 5.38 -22.78
C GLY A 98 -2.51 6.59 -21.85
N TYR A 99 -1.69 6.58 -20.80
CA TYR A 99 -1.56 7.68 -19.83
C TYR A 99 -0.12 7.75 -19.32
N PRO A 100 0.31 8.89 -18.75
CA PRO A 100 -0.43 10.13 -18.49
C PRO A 100 -0.41 11.15 -19.63
N ARG A 101 0.52 11.05 -20.57
CA ARG A 101 0.77 12.04 -21.62
C ARG A 101 0.12 11.68 -22.96
N ARG A 102 -0.34 10.44 -23.14
CA ARG A 102 -0.96 9.95 -24.39
C ARG A 102 0.01 10.04 -25.56
N LEU A 103 1.25 9.62 -25.31
CA LEU A 103 2.27 9.53 -26.34
C LEU A 103 1.91 8.39 -27.30
N GLU A 104 2.22 8.56 -28.58
CA GLU A 104 1.89 7.61 -29.65
C GLU A 104 3.17 7.13 -30.34
N GLY A 105 3.23 5.85 -30.68
CA GLY A 105 4.32 5.29 -31.45
C GLY A 105 5.70 5.52 -30.83
N GLU A 106 6.60 6.12 -31.61
CA GLU A 106 8.00 6.35 -31.22
C GLU A 106 8.20 7.57 -30.31
N ASP A 107 7.16 8.38 -30.09
CA ASP A 107 7.21 9.42 -29.06
C ASP A 107 7.27 8.81 -27.65
N ILE A 108 6.86 7.55 -27.51
CA ILE A 108 7.09 6.76 -26.31
C ILE A 108 8.56 6.30 -26.30
N PRO A 109 9.35 6.66 -25.27
CA PRO A 109 10.71 6.19 -25.14
C PRO A 109 10.80 4.66 -25.13
N LEU A 110 11.89 4.12 -25.69
CA LEU A 110 12.04 2.68 -25.88
C LEU A 110 12.03 1.93 -24.53
N ALA A 111 12.63 2.51 -23.49
CA ALA A 111 12.61 1.96 -22.14
C ALA A 111 11.17 1.77 -21.59
N GLY A 112 10.29 2.74 -21.83
CA GLY A 112 8.86 2.64 -21.47
C GLY A 112 8.13 1.55 -22.26
N ARG A 113 8.39 1.46 -23.57
CA ARG A 113 7.82 0.41 -24.44
C ARG A 113 8.26 -0.99 -24.03
N ILE A 114 9.54 -1.16 -23.67
CA ILE A 114 10.09 -2.40 -23.13
C ILE A 114 9.38 -2.80 -21.84
N LEU A 115 9.26 -1.86 -20.90
CA LEU A 115 8.65 -2.19 -19.62
C LEU A 115 7.15 -2.50 -19.74
N ALA A 116 6.42 -1.82 -20.62
CA ALA A 116 5.00 -2.09 -20.86
C ALA A 116 4.73 -3.56 -21.25
N VAL A 117 5.58 -4.14 -22.12
CA VAL A 117 5.49 -5.56 -22.50
C VAL A 117 5.87 -6.48 -21.35
N ALA A 118 6.97 -6.16 -20.66
CA ALA A 118 7.45 -6.97 -19.53
C ALA A 118 6.44 -7.02 -18.37
N ASP A 119 5.85 -5.89 -18.00
CA ASP A 119 4.85 -5.80 -16.92
C ASP A 119 3.54 -6.45 -17.32
N ALA A 120 3.07 -6.26 -18.56
CA ALA A 120 1.87 -6.95 -19.03
C ALA A 120 2.04 -8.48 -18.99
N PHE A 121 3.18 -9.00 -19.43
CA PHE A 121 3.46 -10.43 -19.36
C PHE A 121 3.51 -10.95 -17.92
N ASP A 122 4.26 -10.25 -17.04
CA ASP A 122 4.34 -10.64 -15.63
C ASP A 122 2.97 -10.62 -14.97
N ALA A 123 2.19 -9.57 -15.22
CA ALA A 123 0.82 -9.44 -14.74
C ALA A 123 -0.08 -10.61 -15.20
N MET A 124 0.09 -11.09 -16.43
CA MET A 124 -0.68 -12.18 -17.04
C MET A 124 -0.30 -13.57 -16.55
N THR A 125 0.96 -13.79 -16.19
CA THR A 125 1.50 -15.11 -15.84
C THR A 125 1.69 -15.31 -14.35
N THR A 126 1.30 -14.33 -13.53
CA THR A 126 1.41 -14.37 -12.07
C THR A 126 0.06 -14.14 -11.41
N ASP A 127 -0.14 -14.75 -10.24
CA ASP A 127 -1.36 -14.56 -9.48
C ASP A 127 -1.47 -13.10 -9.03
N ARG A 128 -2.62 -12.48 -9.30
CA ARG A 128 -3.02 -11.19 -8.74
C ARG A 128 -4.21 -11.38 -7.82
N VAL A 129 -4.38 -10.45 -6.88
CA VAL A 129 -5.46 -10.44 -5.87
C VAL A 129 -6.86 -10.70 -6.47
N TYR A 130 -7.08 -10.25 -7.72
CA TYR A 130 -8.36 -10.32 -8.44
C TYR A 130 -8.35 -11.27 -9.65
N ARG A 131 -7.24 -11.95 -9.95
CA ARG A 131 -7.13 -12.81 -11.14
C ARG A 131 -6.07 -13.91 -10.95
N PRO A 132 -6.41 -15.19 -11.14
CA PRO A 132 -5.41 -16.26 -11.15
C PRO A 132 -4.44 -16.07 -12.33
N ALA A 133 -3.22 -16.56 -12.17
CA ALA A 133 -2.23 -16.60 -13.24
C ALA A 133 -2.81 -17.34 -14.46
N GLY A 134 -2.68 -16.73 -15.64
CA GLY A 134 -2.92 -17.39 -16.90
C GLY A 134 -1.72 -18.25 -17.31
N THR A 135 -1.89 -19.03 -18.36
CA THR A 135 -0.79 -19.76 -19.01
C THR A 135 0.14 -18.80 -19.75
N VAL A 136 1.39 -19.22 -19.96
CA VAL A 136 2.35 -18.46 -20.78
C VAL A 136 1.81 -18.30 -22.20
N GLU A 137 1.14 -19.33 -22.72
CA GLU A 137 0.55 -19.34 -24.06
C GLU A 137 -0.57 -18.30 -24.19
N GLU A 138 -1.48 -18.22 -23.21
CA GLU A 138 -2.53 -17.18 -23.17
C GLU A 138 -1.92 -15.77 -23.10
N ALA A 139 -0.87 -15.57 -22.30
CA ALA A 139 -0.18 -14.29 -22.21
C ALA A 139 0.51 -13.91 -23.53
N VAL A 140 1.14 -14.88 -24.21
CA VAL A 140 1.76 -14.71 -25.54
C VAL A 140 0.72 -14.34 -26.59
N ASP A 141 -0.41 -15.04 -26.62
CA ASP A 141 -1.49 -14.75 -27.57
C ASP A 141 -2.11 -13.37 -27.32
N ALA A 142 -2.24 -12.96 -26.05
CA ALA A 142 -2.66 -11.60 -25.70
C ALA A 142 -1.65 -10.54 -26.18
N LEU A 143 -0.34 -10.74 -25.98
CA LEU A 143 0.69 -9.81 -26.48
C LEU A 143 0.65 -9.70 -28.01
N ARG A 144 0.48 -10.82 -28.73
CA ARG A 144 0.34 -10.84 -30.19
C ARG A 144 -0.90 -10.07 -30.66
N ALA A 145 -2.02 -10.27 -29.99
CA ALA A 145 -3.28 -9.60 -30.33
C ALA A 145 -3.21 -8.07 -30.13
N GLU A 146 -2.37 -7.61 -29.21
CA GLU A 146 -2.20 -6.19 -28.87
C GLU A 146 -1.02 -5.50 -29.59
N ARG A 147 -0.34 -6.22 -30.50
CA ARG A 147 0.78 -5.72 -31.30
C ARG A 147 0.34 -4.53 -32.18
N ASN A 148 1.12 -3.45 -32.21
CA ASN A 148 0.80 -2.15 -32.83
C ASN A 148 -0.47 -1.46 -32.32
N ARG A 149 -1.01 -1.91 -31.18
CA ARG A 149 -2.16 -1.26 -30.54
C ARG A 149 -1.79 -0.82 -29.13
N GLN A 150 -1.65 -1.78 -28.21
CA GLN A 150 -1.11 -1.47 -26.90
C GLN A 150 0.41 -1.41 -26.92
N PHE A 151 1.04 -2.33 -27.65
CA PHE A 151 2.48 -2.56 -27.59
C PHE A 151 3.16 -2.29 -28.94
N ASP A 152 4.39 -1.80 -28.88
CA ASP A 152 5.28 -1.72 -30.05
C ASP A 152 5.54 -3.12 -30.61
N ALA A 153 5.29 -3.30 -31.91
CA ALA A 153 5.59 -4.53 -32.62
C ALA A 153 7.02 -5.03 -32.44
N ARG A 154 8.01 -4.13 -32.48
CA ARG A 154 9.42 -4.48 -32.35
C ARG A 154 9.72 -5.11 -30.99
N VAL A 155 9.09 -4.59 -29.93
CA VAL A 155 9.29 -5.08 -28.57
C VAL A 155 8.59 -6.42 -28.37
N VAL A 156 7.35 -6.57 -28.89
CA VAL A 156 6.64 -7.85 -28.85
C VAL A 156 7.42 -8.92 -29.61
N ASP A 157 7.92 -8.63 -30.80
CA ASP A 157 8.70 -9.59 -31.59
C ASP A 157 9.99 -9.98 -30.85
N ALA A 158 10.74 -9.01 -30.32
CA ALA A 158 11.95 -9.28 -29.53
C ALA A 158 11.68 -10.13 -28.28
N PHE A 159 10.51 -9.95 -27.66
CA PHE A 159 10.04 -10.76 -26.54
C PHE A 159 9.73 -12.20 -26.97
N LEU A 160 9.00 -12.38 -28.07
CA LEU A 160 8.65 -13.71 -28.59
C LEU A 160 9.88 -14.49 -29.06
N ASP A 161 10.86 -13.82 -29.66
CA ASP A 161 12.14 -14.42 -30.07
C ASP A 161 12.97 -14.92 -28.87
N ARG A 162 12.67 -14.44 -27.65
CA ARG A 162 13.36 -14.79 -26.40
C ARG A 162 12.45 -15.54 -25.43
N LEU A 163 11.37 -16.13 -25.93
CA LEU A 163 10.35 -16.75 -25.08
C LEU A 163 10.93 -17.87 -24.20
N ASP A 164 11.93 -18.61 -24.68
CA ASP A 164 12.58 -19.65 -23.88
C ASP A 164 13.35 -19.07 -22.68
N GLN A 165 14.09 -17.97 -22.87
CA GLN A 165 14.73 -17.25 -21.76
C GLN A 165 13.70 -16.63 -20.81
N VAL A 166 12.61 -16.08 -21.33
CA VAL A 166 11.50 -15.56 -20.52
C VAL A 166 10.90 -16.66 -19.65
N ARG A 167 10.65 -17.85 -20.20
CA ARG A 167 10.17 -19.03 -19.44
C ARG A 167 11.17 -19.45 -18.36
N ALA A 168 12.46 -19.40 -18.66
CA ALA A 168 13.51 -19.68 -17.68
C ALA A 168 13.49 -18.68 -16.51
N ILE A 169 13.36 -17.39 -16.79
CA ILE A 169 13.23 -16.34 -15.75
C ILE A 169 11.99 -16.57 -14.89
N LEU A 170 10.84 -16.88 -15.50
CA LEU A 170 9.60 -17.17 -14.77
C LEU A 170 9.74 -18.40 -13.85
N ALA A 171 10.47 -19.43 -14.31
CA ALA A 171 10.74 -20.64 -13.53
C ALA A 171 11.79 -20.42 -12.42
N GLU A 172 12.78 -19.55 -12.65
CA GLU A 172 13.82 -19.19 -11.68
C GLU A 172 13.27 -18.34 -10.53
N PHE A 173 12.37 -17.42 -10.84
CA PHE A 173 11.69 -16.56 -9.87
C PHE A 173 10.19 -16.87 -9.81
N PRO A 174 9.79 -18.08 -9.39
CA PRO A 174 8.38 -18.43 -9.35
C PRO A 174 7.64 -17.42 -8.47
N ALA A 175 6.39 -17.13 -8.81
CA ALA A 175 5.49 -16.51 -7.85
C ALA A 175 5.55 -17.36 -6.57
N PRO A 176 5.69 -16.76 -5.38
CA PRO A 176 5.74 -17.54 -4.16
C PRO A 176 4.54 -18.50 -4.16
N ALA A 177 4.81 -19.79 -3.93
CA ALA A 177 3.74 -20.74 -3.67
C ALA A 177 3.06 -20.27 -2.39
N GLU A 178 2.02 -19.47 -2.52
CA GLU A 178 1.26 -19.01 -1.37
C GLU A 178 0.61 -20.25 -0.76
N ALA A 179 1.15 -20.69 0.38
CA ALA A 179 0.28 -21.14 1.46
C ALA A 179 -0.79 -20.06 1.61
N PRO A 180 -2.09 -20.42 1.69
CA PRO A 180 -3.18 -19.46 1.63
C PRO A 180 -2.89 -18.30 2.56
N ASP A 181 -2.63 -17.14 1.96
CA ASP A 181 -2.31 -15.93 2.70
C ASP A 181 -3.51 -15.62 3.61
N PRO A 182 -3.35 -15.54 4.94
CA PRO A 182 -4.44 -15.17 5.84
C PRO A 182 -5.02 -13.77 5.56
N ALA A 183 -4.43 -12.98 4.65
CA ALA A 183 -4.98 -11.76 4.10
C ALA A 183 -6.00 -11.97 2.94
N ARG A 184 -6.23 -13.19 2.47
CA ARG A 184 -7.14 -13.52 1.34
C ARG A 184 -8.65 -13.37 1.62
N ASP A 185 -9.06 -13.00 2.82
CA ASP A 185 -10.44 -12.60 3.09
C ASP A 185 -10.43 -11.15 3.58
N GLY A 186 -10.98 -10.23 2.77
CA GLY A 186 -10.96 -8.80 3.01
C GLY A 186 -11.24 -8.44 4.47
N ASP A 187 -10.30 -7.69 5.07
CA ASP A 187 -10.23 -7.32 6.49
C ASP A 187 -10.54 -8.46 7.48
N GLY A 188 -9.48 -9.06 8.04
CA GLY A 188 -9.57 -9.92 9.22
C GLY A 188 -10.10 -11.33 8.93
N ALA A 189 -9.47 -12.32 9.55
CA ALA A 189 -9.85 -13.73 9.44
C ALA A 189 -11.38 -13.90 9.37
N PRO A 190 -11.90 -14.70 8.42
CA PRO A 190 -13.33 -14.78 8.17
C PRO A 190 -14.05 -15.12 9.48
N MET A 191 -15.07 -14.33 9.79
CA MET A 191 -15.67 -14.30 11.11
C MET A 191 -16.22 -15.68 11.47
N THR A 192 -16.04 -16.07 12.73
CA THR A 192 -16.76 -17.23 13.26
C THR A 192 -18.26 -16.98 13.15
N LEU A 193 -19.06 -18.05 13.12
CA LEU A 193 -20.52 -17.94 13.11
C LEU A 193 -21.04 -17.01 14.22
N GLN A 194 -20.44 -17.09 15.41
CA GLN A 194 -20.80 -16.28 16.57
C GLN A 194 -20.45 -14.81 16.37
N ALA A 195 -19.24 -14.52 15.87
CA ALA A 195 -18.81 -13.15 15.63
C ALA A 195 -19.63 -12.47 14.51
N ALA A 196 -19.86 -13.17 13.40
CA ALA A 196 -20.67 -12.65 12.30
C ALA A 196 -22.13 -12.42 12.71
N ALA A 197 -22.71 -13.34 13.49
CA ALA A 197 -24.08 -13.21 14.00
C ALA A 197 -24.21 -12.00 14.94
N ALA A 198 -23.21 -11.76 15.79
CA ALA A 198 -23.15 -10.60 16.66
C ALA A 198 -23.07 -9.29 15.86
N THR A 199 -22.20 -9.21 14.84
CA THR A 199 -22.08 -8.03 13.96
C THR A 199 -23.37 -7.73 13.21
N LEU A 200 -24.12 -8.77 12.81
CA LEU A 200 -25.41 -8.62 12.13
C LEU A 200 -26.59 -8.47 13.09
N ALA A 201 -26.37 -8.46 14.41
CA ALA A 201 -27.42 -8.44 15.43
C ALA A 201 -28.51 -9.51 15.19
N ILE A 202 -28.10 -10.76 14.91
CA ILE A 202 -29.00 -11.92 14.72
C ILE A 202 -28.51 -13.15 15.47
N SER A 203 -29.36 -14.18 15.57
CA SER A 203 -28.96 -15.45 16.18
C SER A 203 -28.04 -16.27 15.23
N PRO A 204 -27.08 -17.04 15.77
CA PRO A 204 -26.26 -17.97 14.99
C PRO A 204 -27.06 -18.97 14.15
N SER A 205 -28.24 -19.39 14.61
CA SER A 205 -29.13 -20.29 13.87
C SER A 205 -29.75 -19.61 12.66
N ARG A 206 -30.10 -18.32 12.77
CA ARG A 206 -30.60 -17.52 11.65
C ARG A 206 -29.53 -17.27 10.60
N LEU A 207 -28.30 -16.98 11.04
CA LEU A 207 -27.17 -16.80 10.13
C LEU A 207 -26.80 -18.10 9.38
N ARG A 208 -26.88 -19.27 10.05
CA ARG A 208 -26.73 -20.57 9.38
C ARG A 208 -27.75 -20.77 8.27
N ARG A 209 -29.03 -20.51 8.57
CA ARG A 209 -30.11 -20.62 7.59
C ARG A 209 -29.88 -19.71 6.39
N TRP A 210 -29.42 -18.47 6.61
CA TRP A 210 -29.08 -17.56 5.51
C TRP A 210 -27.95 -18.06 4.63
N ALA A 211 -26.95 -18.72 5.21
CA ALA A 211 -25.89 -19.35 4.43
C ALA A 211 -26.42 -20.55 3.62
N ASP A 212 -27.35 -21.32 4.17
CA ASP A 212 -27.98 -22.46 3.48
C ASP A 212 -28.91 -21.99 2.35
N GLU A 213 -29.58 -20.86 2.53
CA GLU A 213 -30.42 -20.19 1.52
C GLU A 213 -29.61 -19.37 0.50
N GLY A 214 -28.27 -19.35 0.60
CA GLY A 214 -27.39 -18.59 -0.31
C GLY A 214 -27.43 -17.07 -0.14
N ARG A 215 -28.03 -16.55 0.94
CA ARG A 215 -28.17 -15.11 1.24
C ARG A 215 -26.86 -14.47 1.73
N ILE A 216 -25.94 -15.26 2.27
CA ILE A 216 -24.59 -14.84 2.66
C ILE A 216 -23.60 -15.95 2.30
N SER A 217 -22.45 -15.58 1.75
CA SER A 217 -21.37 -16.54 1.49
C SER A 217 -20.78 -17.07 2.80
N ALA A 218 -20.43 -18.35 2.82
CA ALA A 218 -19.74 -18.97 3.94
C ALA A 218 -18.73 -20.01 3.44
N VAL A 219 -17.51 -19.96 3.98
CA VAL A 219 -16.44 -20.92 3.71
C VAL A 219 -16.43 -21.98 4.81
N ARG A 220 -16.15 -23.23 4.48
CA ARG A 220 -15.95 -24.30 5.47
C ARG A 220 -14.47 -24.49 5.73
N THR A 221 -14.09 -24.57 7.00
CA THR A 221 -12.73 -24.99 7.38
C THR A 221 -12.56 -26.50 7.16
N ALA A 222 -11.31 -26.98 7.18
CA ALA A 222 -10.98 -28.41 7.14
C ALA A 222 -11.68 -29.22 8.26
N GLY A 223 -12.00 -28.58 9.40
CA GLY A 223 -12.78 -29.18 10.51
C GLY A 223 -14.29 -29.04 10.37
N GLY A 224 -14.82 -28.57 9.23
CA GLY A 224 -16.26 -28.49 8.95
C GLY A 224 -16.99 -27.27 9.51
N HIS A 225 -16.29 -26.35 10.20
CA HIS A 225 -16.89 -25.13 10.76
C HIS A 225 -17.09 -24.06 9.67
N ARG A 226 -18.19 -23.30 9.77
CA ARG A 226 -18.44 -22.17 8.85
C ARG A 226 -17.67 -20.92 9.29
N ARG A 227 -17.20 -20.20 8.29
CA ARG A 227 -16.51 -18.92 8.38
C ARG A 227 -17.16 -17.96 7.39
N PHE A 228 -17.39 -16.73 7.82
CA PHE A 228 -18.16 -15.75 7.06
C PHE A 228 -17.22 -14.63 6.61
N PRO A 229 -17.05 -14.39 5.30
CA PRO A 229 -16.22 -13.30 4.81
C PRO A 229 -16.68 -11.96 5.39
N LEU A 230 -15.74 -11.14 5.88
CA LEU A 230 -16.12 -9.89 6.54
C LEU A 230 -16.86 -8.94 5.59
N GLU A 231 -16.52 -8.92 4.30
CA GLU A 231 -17.23 -8.14 3.28
C GLU A 231 -18.70 -8.52 3.16
N ALA A 232 -19.00 -9.83 3.17
CA ALA A 232 -20.38 -10.32 3.10
C ALA A 232 -21.18 -9.92 4.36
N VAL A 233 -20.52 -9.95 5.53
CA VAL A 233 -21.08 -9.50 6.80
C VAL A 233 -21.30 -7.97 6.81
N ARG A 234 -20.33 -7.18 6.33
CA ARG A 234 -20.41 -5.72 6.24
C ARG A 234 -21.51 -5.27 5.30
N ARG A 235 -21.61 -5.87 4.10
CA ARG A 235 -22.69 -5.58 3.13
C ARG A 235 -24.06 -5.79 3.76
N LEU A 236 -24.28 -6.93 4.40
CA LEU A 236 -25.54 -7.25 5.07
C LEU A 236 -25.80 -6.39 6.32
N ALA A 237 -24.74 -5.95 7.02
CA ALA A 237 -24.88 -5.00 8.12
C ALA A 237 -25.36 -3.65 7.61
N THR A 238 -24.78 -3.14 6.52
CA THR A 238 -25.18 -1.89 5.85
C THR A 238 -26.61 -1.96 5.31
N GLU A 239 -26.98 -3.02 4.61
CA GLU A 239 -28.36 -3.25 4.12
C GLU A 239 -29.40 -3.27 5.26
N ARG A 240 -28.97 -3.61 6.48
CA ARG A 240 -29.82 -3.68 7.67
C ARG A 240 -29.68 -2.48 8.60
N GLY A 241 -28.90 -1.46 8.21
CA GLY A 241 -28.65 -0.28 9.04
C GLY A 241 -27.89 -0.57 10.34
N VAL A 242 -27.15 -1.68 10.40
CA VAL A 242 -26.34 -2.06 11.56
C VAL A 242 -24.94 -1.44 11.41
N ARG A 243 -24.57 -0.50 12.29
CA ARG A 243 -23.22 0.08 12.29
C ARG A 243 -22.21 -0.99 12.77
N PRO A 244 -21.06 -1.16 12.08
CA PRO A 244 -20.05 -2.11 12.51
C PRO A 244 -19.50 -1.70 13.88
N ASN A 245 -19.52 -2.65 14.82
CA ASN A 245 -18.92 -2.48 16.13
C ASN A 245 -17.39 -2.64 15.99
N VAL A 246 -16.67 -1.56 15.70
CA VAL A 246 -15.21 -1.55 15.79
C VAL A 246 -14.88 -1.65 17.27
N ARG A 247 -14.28 -2.77 17.68
CA ARG A 247 -13.80 -2.90 19.05
C ARG A 247 -12.65 -1.90 19.25
N PRO A 248 -12.70 -1.05 20.28
CA PRO A 248 -11.59 -0.15 20.59
C PRO A 248 -10.32 -0.96 20.80
N VAL A 249 -9.22 -0.54 20.18
CA VAL A 249 -7.89 -1.05 20.48
C VAL A 249 -7.45 -0.40 21.78
N GLU A 250 -7.48 -1.18 22.85
CA GLU A 250 -6.93 -0.75 24.12
C GLU A 250 -5.40 -0.58 23.98
N PRO A 251 -4.81 0.48 24.56
CA PRO A 251 -3.35 0.65 24.61
C PRO A 251 -2.69 -0.52 25.37
N PRO A 252 -1.36 -0.71 25.24
CA PRO A 252 -0.64 -1.66 26.11
C PRO A 252 -0.75 -1.25 27.59
N GLU A 253 -0.49 -2.18 28.49
CA GLU A 253 -0.41 -1.90 29.95
C GLU A 253 1.06 -1.86 30.42
N GLU A 254 1.97 -2.37 29.58
CA GLU A 254 3.39 -2.46 29.88
C GLU A 254 4.12 -1.14 29.59
N PRO A 255 5.13 -0.78 30.41
CA PRO A 255 6.09 0.26 30.06
C PRO A 255 6.84 -0.05 28.75
N LEU A 256 7.15 0.99 27.98
CA LEU A 256 7.91 0.95 26.73
C LEU A 256 9.22 1.76 26.91
N PRO A 257 10.24 1.20 27.60
CA PRO A 257 11.43 1.94 28.00
C PRO A 257 12.31 2.41 26.82
N VAL A 258 12.40 1.64 25.74
CA VAL A 258 13.12 2.05 24.52
C VAL A 258 12.34 3.14 23.82
N LEU A 259 11.00 3.05 23.73
CA LEU A 259 10.19 4.15 23.20
C LEU A 259 10.38 5.44 24.02
N ALA A 260 10.31 5.34 25.35
CA ALA A 260 10.55 6.48 26.23
C ALA A 260 11.94 7.11 26.01
N GLN A 261 12.98 6.29 25.91
CA GLN A 261 14.34 6.76 25.62
C GLN A 261 14.43 7.45 24.26
N GLN A 262 13.80 6.88 23.22
CA GLN A 262 13.79 7.46 21.88
C GLN A 262 13.00 8.77 21.83
N LEU A 263 11.86 8.87 22.52
CA LEU A 263 11.09 10.11 22.62
C LEU A 263 11.87 11.21 23.33
N ARG A 264 12.57 10.86 24.41
CA ARG A 264 13.41 11.80 25.17
C ARG A 264 14.57 12.35 24.35
N GLY A 265 15.25 11.48 23.60
CA GLY A 265 16.45 11.86 22.84
C GLY A 265 16.17 12.44 21.45
N TYR A 266 15.11 11.96 20.79
CA TYR A 266 14.88 12.21 19.37
C TYR A 266 13.44 12.68 19.04
N GLY A 267 12.59 12.94 20.04
CA GLY A 267 11.18 13.25 19.82
C GLY A 267 10.93 14.46 18.91
N ALA A 268 11.72 15.53 19.05
CA ALA A 268 11.62 16.71 18.19
C ALA A 268 11.96 16.40 16.72
N GLN A 269 12.99 15.58 16.49
CA GLN A 269 13.36 15.11 15.15
C GLN A 269 12.28 14.18 14.58
N MET A 270 11.61 13.38 15.42
CA MET A 270 10.49 12.55 14.98
C MET A 270 9.29 13.39 14.55
N VAL A 271 8.97 14.45 15.30
CA VAL A 271 7.94 15.43 14.92
C VAL A 271 8.30 16.09 13.61
N SER A 272 9.52 16.61 13.46
CA SER A 272 9.97 17.22 12.21
C SER A 272 9.85 16.25 11.03
N ALA A 273 10.32 15.01 11.18
CA ALA A 273 10.21 13.98 10.14
C ALA A 273 8.76 13.64 9.79
N ALA A 274 7.86 13.58 10.79
CA ALA A 274 6.44 13.33 10.58
C ALA A 274 5.78 14.51 9.85
N SER A 275 6.02 15.74 10.29
CA SER A 275 5.46 16.95 9.68
C SER A 275 5.97 17.16 8.25
N THR A 276 7.26 16.95 7.99
CA THR A 276 7.80 16.98 6.61
C THR A 276 7.18 15.92 5.72
N ALA A 277 6.87 14.74 6.25
CA ALA A 277 6.19 13.70 5.49
C ALA A 277 4.73 14.06 5.17
N VAL A 278 4.06 14.83 6.03
CA VAL A 278 2.68 15.30 5.80
C VAL A 278 2.64 16.44 4.77
N TYR A 279 3.61 17.37 4.80
CA TYR A 279 3.62 18.58 3.97
C TYR A 279 4.64 18.55 2.83
N ARG A 280 4.96 17.35 2.32
CA ARG A 280 6.05 17.13 1.36
C ARG A 280 5.90 17.97 0.08
N GLU A 281 4.67 18.24 -0.34
CA GLU A 281 4.34 19.09 -1.50
C GLU A 281 3.22 20.05 -1.12
N GLY A 282 3.55 21.30 -0.79
CA GLY A 282 2.57 22.34 -0.47
C GLY A 282 3.02 23.33 0.61
N PRO A 283 2.17 24.33 0.92
CA PRO A 283 2.42 25.24 2.04
C PRO A 283 2.49 24.45 3.35
N GLN A 284 3.41 24.84 4.23
CA GLN A 284 3.56 24.20 5.54
C GLN A 284 2.26 24.37 6.34
N GLY A 285 1.66 23.26 6.77
CA GLY A 285 0.50 23.29 7.65
C GLY A 285 0.89 23.37 9.13
N TRP A 286 -0.12 23.36 10.01
CA TRP A 286 0.05 23.68 11.42
C TRP A 286 1.11 22.84 12.12
N PHE A 287 1.20 21.52 11.86
CA PHE A 287 2.18 20.64 12.51
C PHE A 287 3.65 20.95 12.15
N ALA A 288 3.91 21.72 11.09
CA ALA A 288 5.25 22.19 10.72
C ALA A 288 5.48 23.67 11.13
N SER A 289 4.49 24.33 11.73
CA SER A 289 4.57 25.74 12.07
C SER A 289 5.17 25.98 13.46
N GLU A 290 5.78 27.16 13.64
CA GLU A 290 6.25 27.63 14.95
C GLU A 290 5.14 27.65 16.01
N LEU A 291 3.89 27.89 15.59
CA LEU A 291 2.73 27.93 16.49
C LEU A 291 2.46 26.57 17.16
N ALA A 292 2.80 25.46 16.51
CA ALA A 292 2.57 24.12 17.05
C ALA A 292 3.71 23.64 17.97
N HIS A 293 4.84 24.35 18.01
CA HIS A 293 6.05 23.87 18.69
C HIS A 293 5.85 23.60 20.18
N GLU A 294 5.10 24.44 20.89
CA GLU A 294 4.83 24.24 22.31
C GLU A 294 3.88 23.07 22.57
N ASP A 295 2.77 23.01 21.82
CA ASP A 295 1.79 21.94 21.95
C ASP A 295 2.39 20.56 21.61
N LEU A 296 3.24 20.49 20.58
CA LEU A 296 3.95 19.28 20.18
C LEU A 296 4.98 18.85 21.23
N ARG A 297 5.67 19.80 21.85
CA ARG A 297 6.64 19.51 22.93
C ARG A 297 5.94 18.97 24.17
N GLU A 298 4.82 19.57 24.57
CA GLU A 298 4.01 19.10 25.70
C GLU A 298 3.44 17.70 25.46
N TRP A 299 2.91 17.48 24.25
CA TRP A 299 2.42 16.17 23.83
C TRP A 299 3.51 15.10 23.85
N LEU A 300 4.71 15.39 23.31
CA LEU A 300 5.86 14.48 23.37
C LEU A 300 6.25 14.15 24.81
N GLY A 301 6.26 15.13 25.71
CA GLY A 301 6.56 14.91 27.14
C GLY A 301 5.55 13.98 27.81
N THR A 302 4.27 14.11 27.45
CA THR A 302 3.21 13.24 27.97
C THR A 302 3.33 11.82 27.40
N LEU A 303 3.61 11.67 26.09
CA LEU A 303 3.88 10.37 25.49
C LEU A 303 5.09 9.68 26.12
N GLN A 304 6.17 10.42 26.35
CA GLN A 304 7.37 9.91 27.01
C GLN A 304 7.02 9.41 28.42
N THR A 305 6.34 10.23 29.23
CA THR A 305 5.96 9.88 30.60
C THR A 305 5.04 8.66 30.64
N ALA A 306 4.09 8.56 29.70
CA ALA A 306 3.21 7.42 29.56
C ALA A 306 3.99 6.14 29.23
N ALA A 307 4.91 6.21 28.26
CA ALA A 307 5.78 5.09 27.90
C ALA A 307 6.69 4.65 29.07
N GLU A 308 7.18 5.58 29.89
CA GLU A 308 7.98 5.24 31.07
C GLU A 308 7.18 4.49 32.15
N ARG A 309 5.90 4.84 32.30
CA ARG A 309 5.06 4.36 33.40
C ARG A 309 4.17 3.18 33.04
N GLY A 310 3.91 2.95 31.76
CA GLY A 310 2.88 2.00 31.30
C GLY A 310 1.45 2.52 31.48
N ASP A 311 1.28 3.81 31.78
CA ASP A 311 -0.04 4.46 31.91
C ASP A 311 -0.29 5.40 30.73
N TYR A 312 -1.13 4.95 29.80
CA TYR A 312 -1.38 5.63 28.52
C TYR A 312 -2.67 6.45 28.49
N ALA A 313 -3.45 6.51 29.57
CA ALA A 313 -4.62 7.37 29.62
C ALA A 313 -4.27 8.86 29.41
N PRO A 314 -3.20 9.41 30.02
CA PRO A 314 -2.75 10.78 29.74
C PRO A 314 -2.31 10.97 28.29
N ALA A 315 -1.66 9.98 27.68
CA ALA A 315 -1.23 10.03 26.28
C ALA A 315 -2.42 10.10 25.31
N LEU A 316 -3.49 9.35 25.57
CA LEU A 316 -4.73 9.41 24.80
C LEU A 316 -5.40 10.79 24.93
N GLN A 317 -5.46 11.35 26.14
CA GLN A 317 -6.04 12.67 26.40
C GLN A 317 -5.22 13.79 25.75
N ALA A 318 -3.90 13.76 25.87
CA ALA A 318 -3.01 14.74 25.25
C ALA A 318 -3.07 14.68 23.73
N SER A 319 -3.17 13.47 23.15
CA SER A 319 -3.34 13.31 21.70
C SER A 319 -4.67 13.90 21.23
N ASP A 320 -5.77 13.66 21.95
CA ASP A 320 -7.07 14.30 21.65
C ASP A 320 -7.01 15.82 21.73
N ALA A 321 -6.37 16.38 22.76
CA ALA A 321 -6.19 17.81 22.93
C ALA A 321 -5.37 18.42 21.79
N LEU A 322 -4.25 17.79 21.42
CA LEU A 322 -3.42 18.19 20.28
C LEU A 322 -4.23 18.20 18.98
N MET A 323 -5.02 17.15 18.72
CA MET A 323 -5.84 17.06 17.50
C MET A 323 -6.97 18.09 17.45
N LYS A 324 -7.54 18.47 18.60
CA LYS A 324 -8.52 19.57 18.68
C LYS A 324 -7.87 20.93 18.41
N ARG A 325 -6.66 21.13 18.93
CA ARG A 325 -5.91 22.37 18.77
C ARG A 325 -5.37 22.53 17.34
N ALA A 326 -4.96 21.44 16.69
CA ALA A 326 -4.65 21.42 15.27
C ALA A 326 -5.87 21.83 14.44
N HIS A 327 -7.05 21.31 14.78
CA HIS A 327 -8.29 21.64 14.08
C HIS A 327 -8.68 23.12 14.20
N SER A 328 -8.50 23.74 15.38
CA SER A 328 -8.76 25.18 15.55
C SER A 328 -7.80 26.05 14.72
N HIS A 329 -6.66 25.51 14.28
CA HIS A 329 -5.72 26.14 13.36
C HIS A 329 -5.86 25.62 11.92
N ALA A 330 -7.08 25.20 11.55
CA ALA A 330 -7.45 24.76 10.21
C ALA A 330 -6.76 23.49 9.69
N ALA A 331 -6.10 22.69 10.54
CA ALA A 331 -5.65 21.36 10.13
C ALA A 331 -6.86 20.46 9.86
N SER A 332 -6.94 19.92 8.64
CA SER A 332 -7.97 19.00 8.19
C SER A 332 -7.96 17.70 9.00
N LEU A 333 -9.03 16.90 8.85
CA LEU A 333 -9.05 15.56 9.44
C LEU A 333 -7.95 14.67 8.84
N LEU A 334 -7.69 14.81 7.55
CA LEU A 334 -6.65 14.05 6.84
C LEU A 334 -5.26 14.39 7.37
N GLU A 335 -4.94 15.68 7.53
CA GLU A 335 -3.65 16.11 8.09
C GLU A 335 -3.43 15.60 9.51
N ARG A 336 -4.46 15.67 10.36
CA ARG A 336 -4.40 15.19 11.75
C ARG A 336 -4.20 13.68 11.84
N HIS A 337 -4.90 12.92 10.99
CA HIS A 337 -4.72 11.48 10.92
C HIS A 337 -3.33 11.11 10.38
N ALA A 338 -2.91 11.73 9.28
CA ALA A 338 -1.61 11.52 8.66
C ALA A 338 -0.46 11.85 9.62
N PHE A 339 -0.56 12.93 10.40
CA PHE A 339 0.47 13.27 11.39
C PHE A 339 0.69 12.15 12.42
N LEU A 340 -0.38 11.67 13.07
CA LEU A 340 -0.28 10.61 14.07
C LEU A 340 0.26 9.30 13.48
N GLU A 341 -0.17 8.97 12.26
CA GLU A 341 0.32 7.81 11.53
C GLU A 341 1.81 7.90 11.21
N ARG A 342 2.24 9.00 10.58
CA ARG A 342 3.64 9.21 10.20
C ARG A 342 4.53 9.27 11.43
N PHE A 343 4.08 9.90 12.51
CA PHE A 343 4.81 9.91 13.77
C PHE A 343 4.98 8.50 14.34
N GLY A 344 3.92 7.68 14.38
CA GLY A 344 4.00 6.29 14.82
C GLY A 344 4.95 5.44 13.97
N GLN A 345 4.94 5.60 12.65
CA GLN A 345 5.87 4.95 11.73
C GLN A 345 7.33 5.35 11.99
N VAL A 346 7.58 6.64 12.23
CA VAL A 346 8.92 7.16 12.58
C VAL A 346 9.39 6.60 13.92
N ALA A 347 8.54 6.58 14.95
CA ALA A 347 8.86 6.02 16.25
C ALA A 347 9.21 4.53 16.15
N VAL A 348 8.41 3.73 15.45
CA VAL A 348 8.69 2.30 15.23
C VAL A 348 10.02 2.09 14.51
N ARG A 349 10.34 2.89 13.48
CA ARG A 349 11.65 2.81 12.80
C ARG A 349 12.80 3.14 13.75
N ALA A 350 12.62 4.09 14.65
CA ALA A 350 13.62 4.42 15.66
C ALA A 350 13.85 3.26 16.64
N LEU A 351 12.79 2.58 17.09
CA LEU A 351 12.89 1.38 17.93
C LEU A 351 13.65 0.25 17.23
N VAL A 352 13.35 -0.01 15.95
CA VAL A 352 14.05 -1.04 15.16
C VAL A 352 15.54 -0.74 15.06
N ARG A 353 15.90 0.52 14.79
CA ARG A 353 17.31 0.96 14.74
C ARG A 353 18.01 0.87 16.10
N ALA A 354 17.27 1.10 17.18
CA ALA A 354 17.77 0.98 18.55
C ALA A 354 17.87 -0.48 19.04
N GLY A 355 17.49 -1.47 18.22
CA GLY A 355 17.54 -2.88 18.60
C GLY A 355 16.48 -3.29 19.62
N ALA A 356 15.34 -2.59 19.66
CA ALA A 356 14.24 -2.90 20.57
C ALA A 356 13.72 -4.33 20.40
N ALA A 357 13.23 -4.93 21.48
CA ALA A 357 12.62 -6.25 21.43
C ALA A 357 11.37 -6.26 20.53
N ARG A 358 11.10 -7.40 19.88
CA ARG A 358 9.92 -7.57 19.00
C ARG A 358 8.60 -7.27 19.72
N THR A 359 8.51 -7.59 21.00
CA THR A 359 7.36 -7.33 21.87
C THR A 359 7.13 -5.83 22.06
N GLU A 360 8.18 -5.07 22.36
CA GLU A 360 8.10 -3.62 22.55
C GLU A 360 7.74 -2.88 21.25
N ILE A 361 8.23 -3.36 20.11
CA ILE A 361 7.82 -2.87 18.78
C ILE A 361 6.33 -3.11 18.55
N ALA A 362 5.82 -4.30 18.91
CA ALA A 362 4.40 -4.63 18.76
C ALA A 362 3.51 -3.77 19.67
N TYR A 363 3.91 -3.55 20.92
CA TYR A 363 3.18 -2.70 21.86
C TYR A 363 3.22 -1.22 21.46
N THR A 364 4.34 -0.74 20.94
CA THR A 364 4.43 0.60 20.37
C THR A 364 3.46 0.79 19.20
N ARG A 365 3.37 -0.19 18.29
CA ARG A 365 2.37 -0.16 17.20
C ARG A 365 0.95 -0.10 17.76
N ARG A 366 0.63 -0.96 18.74
CA ARG A 366 -0.68 -1.01 19.40
C ARG A 366 -1.05 0.33 20.05
N LEU A 367 -0.10 0.98 20.74
CA LEU A 367 -0.28 2.31 21.31
C LEU A 367 -0.67 3.33 20.23
N PHE A 368 0.09 3.44 19.15
CA PHE A 368 -0.21 4.42 18.09
C PHE A 368 -1.53 4.10 17.37
N THR A 369 -1.89 2.82 17.21
CA THR A 369 -3.23 2.44 16.72
C THR A 369 -4.34 2.92 17.65
N ALA A 370 -4.17 2.79 18.97
CA ALA A 370 -5.14 3.31 19.95
C ALA A 370 -5.27 4.84 19.88
N LEU A 371 -4.15 5.57 19.76
CA LEU A 371 -4.16 7.03 19.58
C LEU A 371 -4.90 7.45 18.30
N GLN A 372 -4.72 6.71 17.19
CA GLN A 372 -5.40 6.97 15.92
C GLN A 372 -6.90 6.67 15.98
N GLN A 373 -7.32 5.58 16.61
CA GLN A 373 -8.74 5.25 16.75
C GLN A 373 -9.48 6.28 17.60
N GLY A 374 -8.84 6.80 18.65
CA GLY A 374 -9.41 7.87 19.47
C GLY A 374 -9.78 9.14 18.67
N LEU A 375 -9.09 9.42 17.55
CA LEU A 375 -9.43 10.50 16.63
C LEU A 375 -10.70 10.21 15.82
N LEU A 376 -10.96 8.95 15.47
CA LEU A 376 -12.05 8.52 14.59
C LEU A 376 -13.36 8.26 15.36
N GLU A 377 -13.28 7.75 16.59
CA GLU A 377 -14.45 7.35 17.39
C GLU A 377 -15.26 8.52 17.95
N LYS A 378 -14.66 9.71 18.12
CA LYS A 378 -15.34 10.90 18.67
C LYS A 378 -16.18 11.69 17.66
N ARG A 379 -16.53 11.09 16.52
CA ARG A 379 -17.58 11.56 15.59
C ARG A 379 -18.92 10.83 15.81
N GLY A 380 -19.32 10.73 17.07
CA GLY A 380 -20.68 10.37 17.51
C GLY A 380 -21.42 11.62 17.94
#